data_AF-A0A8R2H9L3-F1
#
_entry.id   AF-A0A8R2H9L3-F1
#
_cell.length_a   1.000
_cell.length_b   1.000
_cell.length_c   1.000
_cell.angle_alpha   90.00
_cell.angle_beta   90.00
_cell.angle_gamma   90.00
#
_symmetry.space_group_name_H-M   'P 1'
#
loop_
_entity.id
_entity.type
_entity.pdbx_description
1 polymer ?
#
loop_
_entity_poly.entity_id
_entity_poly.type
_entity_poly.pdbx_seq_one_letter_code
_entity_poly.pdbx_strand_id
1 'polypeptide(L)'
;MRDRRAQRRDVQIQPNNENVRVNIVRLREAQAEQNQIRRLEARQFVVDTRRANDRQRQQVHRAFTSNSFLRLAFEYGPDIEYYAHSKVEIGAMDKECPHCNALKFKNEPAGMCCASGKVQLPEIETPPEPLNGLLIGTDPDSNLFLKSIRTFNSCFQMTSFGATEIVKNNAANG
;
A
#
# COMPACT_ATOMS: atom_id res chain seq x y z
N MET A 1 -79.73 63.88 7.23
CA MET A 1 -78.63 63.00 7.71
C MET A 1 -78.08 62.24 6.52
N ARG A 2 -76.86 62.51 6.04
CA ARG A 2 -76.09 61.59 5.19
C ARG A 2 -74.60 61.98 5.22
N ASP A 3 -73.81 60.98 5.60
CA ASP A 3 -72.44 60.69 5.16
C ASP A 3 -71.29 61.66 5.45
N ARG A 4 -70.79 61.59 6.70
CA ARG A 4 -69.41 61.98 7.08
C ARG A 4 -68.45 60.79 7.27
N ARG A 5 -68.81 59.58 6.82
CA ARG A 5 -68.02 58.35 7.09
C ARG A 5 -67.07 57.89 5.96
N ALA A 6 -66.97 58.62 4.85
CA ALA A 6 -66.20 58.17 3.67
C ALA A 6 -64.80 58.81 3.49
N GLN A 7 -64.32 59.69 4.38
CA GLN A 7 -63.08 60.46 4.13
C GLN A 7 -61.89 60.13 5.04
N ARG A 8 -61.93 59.00 5.76
CA ARG A 8 -60.86 58.65 6.74
C ARG A 8 -60.16 57.30 6.50
N ARG A 9 -60.23 56.72 5.29
CA ARG A 9 -59.57 55.41 5.04
C ARG A 9 -58.46 55.42 3.98
N ASP A 10 -58.38 56.41 3.10
CA ASP A 10 -57.43 56.33 1.98
C ASP A 10 -56.02 56.86 2.29
N VAL A 11 -55.87 57.71 3.32
CA VAL A 11 -54.58 58.34 3.66
C VAL A 11 -53.69 57.46 4.56
N GLN A 12 -54.24 56.46 5.25
CA GLN A 12 -53.48 55.56 6.13
C GLN A 12 -53.02 54.26 5.45
N ILE A 13 -53.64 53.86 4.33
CA ILE A 13 -53.30 52.60 3.63
C ILE A 13 -52.04 52.77 2.75
N GLN A 14 -51.83 53.95 2.16
CA GLN A 14 -50.64 54.25 1.34
C GLN A 14 -49.30 54.28 2.12
N PRO A 15 -49.17 54.97 3.28
CA PRO A 15 -47.91 54.98 4.04
C PRO A 15 -47.56 53.61 4.63
N ASN A 16 -48.57 52.75 4.84
CA ASN A 16 -48.34 51.40 5.35
C ASN A 16 -47.76 50.48 4.25
N ASN A 17 -48.20 50.62 3.00
CA ASN A 17 -47.62 49.90 1.86
C ASN A 17 -46.17 50.35 1.55
N GLU A 18 -45.87 51.64 1.69
CA GLU A 18 -44.52 52.16 1.47
C GLU A 18 -43.54 51.65 2.55
N ASN A 19 -43.96 51.65 3.82
CA ASN A 19 -43.18 51.07 4.92
C ASN A 19 -42.96 49.55 4.74
N VAL A 20 -43.95 48.81 4.26
CA VAL A 20 -43.81 47.38 3.94
C VAL A 20 -42.79 47.17 2.81
N ARG A 21 -42.81 47.99 1.76
CA ARG A 21 -41.80 47.95 0.68
C ARG A 21 -40.40 48.22 1.19
N VAL A 22 -40.21 49.27 2.00
CA VAL A 22 -38.91 49.62 2.61
C VAL A 22 -38.40 48.50 3.52
N ASN A 23 -39.27 47.87 4.31
CA ASN A 23 -38.89 46.74 5.16
C ASN A 23 -38.50 45.48 4.33
N ILE A 24 -39.20 45.19 3.24
CA ILE A 24 -38.85 44.08 2.34
C ILE A 24 -37.49 44.31 1.68
N VAL A 25 -37.18 45.55 1.28
CA VAL A 25 -35.86 45.90 0.71
C VAL A 25 -34.76 45.71 1.76
N ARG A 26 -34.93 46.23 2.99
CA ARG A 26 -33.95 46.01 4.07
C ARG A 26 -33.74 44.53 4.42
N LEU A 27 -34.82 43.74 4.46
CA LEU A 27 -34.73 42.28 4.69
C LEU A 27 -33.95 41.57 3.59
N ARG A 28 -34.17 41.96 2.32
CA ARG A 28 -33.43 41.43 1.17
C ARG A 28 -31.97 41.84 1.18
N GLU A 29 -31.67 43.08 1.55
CA GLU A 29 -30.29 43.58 1.71
C GLU A 29 -29.57 42.84 2.84
N ALA A 30 -30.20 42.69 4.01
CA ALA A 30 -29.65 41.91 5.12
C ALA A 30 -29.44 40.43 4.75
N GLN A 31 -30.36 39.83 3.99
CA GLN A 31 -30.17 38.48 3.44
C GLN A 31 -29.04 38.42 2.41
N ALA A 32 -28.89 39.45 1.57
CA ALA A 32 -27.82 39.52 0.59
C ALA A 32 -26.45 39.64 1.27
N GLU A 33 -26.31 40.48 2.30
CA GLU A 33 -25.11 40.61 3.12
C GLU A 33 -24.76 39.29 3.83
N GLN A 34 -25.74 38.65 4.48
CA GLN A 34 -25.57 37.33 5.09
C GLN A 34 -25.11 36.27 4.08
N ASN A 35 -25.69 36.27 2.87
CA ASN A 35 -25.26 35.38 1.80
C ASN A 35 -23.85 35.70 1.30
N GLN A 36 -23.44 36.97 1.31
CA GLN A 36 -22.11 37.41 0.93
C GLN A 36 -21.07 36.96 1.97
N ILE A 37 -21.35 37.12 3.26
CA ILE A 37 -20.52 36.64 4.36
C ILE A 37 -20.33 35.13 4.27
N ARG A 38 -21.43 34.37 4.12
CA ARG A 38 -21.37 32.90 4.00
C ARG A 38 -20.52 32.45 2.81
N ARG A 39 -20.56 33.19 1.69
CA ARG A 39 -19.70 32.92 0.51
C ARG A 39 -18.23 33.19 0.78
N LEU A 40 -17.91 34.26 1.53
CA LEU A 40 -16.54 34.58 1.91
C LEU A 40 -15.99 33.54 2.89
N GLU A 41 -16.76 33.14 3.89
CA GLU A 41 -16.41 32.08 4.83
C GLU A 41 -16.18 30.74 4.13
N ALA A 42 -17.07 30.36 3.20
CA ALA A 42 -16.90 29.14 2.41
C ALA A 42 -15.62 29.18 1.56
N ARG A 43 -15.29 30.33 0.95
CA ARG A 43 -14.03 30.51 0.21
C ARG A 43 -12.82 30.40 1.12
N GLN A 44 -12.88 31.03 2.30
CA GLN A 44 -11.81 31.02 3.29
C GLN A 44 -11.56 29.58 3.79
N PHE A 45 -12.61 28.84 4.12
CA PHE A 45 -12.54 27.44 4.52
C PHE A 45 -11.85 26.56 3.47
N VAL A 46 -12.18 26.71 2.19
CA VAL A 46 -11.54 25.96 1.10
C VAL A 46 -10.04 26.28 1.00
N VAL A 47 -9.68 27.57 1.10
CA VAL A 47 -8.27 28.01 1.07
C VAL A 47 -7.49 27.46 2.26
N ASP A 48 -8.05 27.53 3.46
CA ASP A 48 -7.39 27.06 4.68
C ASP A 48 -7.26 25.54 4.70
N THR A 49 -8.26 24.82 4.20
CA THR A 49 -8.20 23.36 4.01
C THR A 49 -7.08 22.99 3.04
N ARG A 50 -6.97 23.70 1.91
CA ARG A 50 -5.89 23.47 0.92
C ARG A 50 -4.52 23.74 1.54
N ARG A 51 -4.36 24.84 2.26
CA ARG A 51 -3.11 25.18 2.97
C ARG A 51 -2.72 24.13 4.02
N ALA A 52 -3.70 23.60 4.76
CA ALA A 52 -3.45 22.55 5.75
C ALA A 52 -2.94 21.27 5.08
N ASN A 53 -3.58 20.84 3.99
CA ASN A 53 -3.15 19.70 3.19
C ASN A 53 -1.74 19.90 2.59
N ASP A 54 -1.45 21.09 2.05
CA ASP A 54 -0.14 21.41 1.49
C ASP A 54 0.97 21.37 2.57
N ARG A 55 0.68 21.87 3.78
CA ARG A 55 1.60 21.78 4.92
C ARG A 55 1.88 20.33 5.33
N GLN A 56 0.84 19.50 5.40
CA GLN A 56 0.98 18.08 5.73
C GLN A 56 1.84 17.37 4.67
N ARG A 57 1.57 17.60 3.38
CA ARG A 57 2.37 17.07 2.27
C ARG A 57 3.85 17.46 2.39
N GLN A 58 4.13 18.73 2.66
CA GLN A 58 5.50 19.21 2.86
C GLN A 58 6.17 18.56 4.08
N GLN A 59 5.43 18.31 5.17
CA GLN A 59 5.96 17.66 6.36
C GLN A 59 6.40 16.22 6.07
N VAL A 60 5.57 15.43 5.37
CA VAL A 60 5.91 14.04 4.99
C VAL A 60 7.12 14.03 4.05
N HIS A 61 7.15 14.94 3.07
CA HIS A 61 8.28 15.05 2.14
C HIS A 61 9.60 15.42 2.86
N ARG A 62 9.56 16.35 3.82
CA ARG A 62 10.71 16.67 4.68
C ARG A 62 11.14 15.48 5.52
N ALA A 63 10.19 14.76 6.14
CA ALA A 63 10.49 13.57 6.93
C ALA A 63 11.22 12.51 6.10
N PHE A 64 10.73 12.25 4.88
CA PHE A 64 11.36 11.37 3.89
C PHE A 64 12.80 11.80 3.59
N THR A 65 13.05 13.07 3.27
CA THR A 65 14.43 13.56 3.01
C THR A 65 15.34 13.56 4.25
N SER A 66 14.78 13.60 5.46
CA SER A 66 15.53 13.75 6.72
C SER A 66 16.09 12.44 7.29
N ASN A 67 16.05 11.34 6.53
CA ASN A 67 16.44 10.00 7.00
C ASN A 67 15.58 9.43 8.15
N SER A 68 14.46 10.05 8.52
CA SER A 68 13.55 9.56 9.56
C SER A 68 12.34 8.89 8.92
N PHE A 69 12.42 7.56 8.73
CA PHE A 69 11.27 6.74 8.34
C PHE A 69 10.32 6.44 9.49
N LEU A 70 10.59 6.97 10.68
CA LEU A 70 9.72 6.80 11.84
C LEU A 70 8.34 7.34 11.46
N ARG A 71 7.35 6.44 11.44
CA ARG A 71 5.93 6.68 11.17
C ARG A 71 5.50 6.85 9.70
N LEU A 72 6.43 6.92 8.74
CA LEU A 72 6.07 7.00 7.30
C LEU A 72 5.28 5.78 6.81
N ALA A 73 5.50 4.60 7.41
CA ALA A 73 4.72 3.40 7.09
C ALA A 73 3.21 3.55 7.41
N PHE A 74 2.85 4.43 8.35
CA PHE A 74 1.45 4.67 8.76
C PHE A 74 0.81 5.85 8.02
N GLU A 75 1.60 6.67 7.33
CA GLU A 75 1.15 7.86 6.60
C GLU A 75 1.71 7.80 5.17
N TYR A 76 1.06 6.99 4.33
CA TYR A 76 1.43 6.82 2.92
C TYR A 76 1.10 8.07 2.10
N GLY A 77 2.11 8.62 1.43
CA GLY A 77 1.98 9.70 0.45
C GLY A 77 2.14 9.15 -0.96
N PRO A 78 1.08 9.07 -1.80
CA PRO A 78 1.17 8.49 -3.14
C PRO A 78 2.12 9.23 -4.10
N ASP A 79 2.39 10.51 -3.82
CA ASP A 79 3.28 11.35 -4.63
C ASP A 79 4.76 11.27 -4.19
N ILE A 80 5.09 10.37 -3.26
CA ILE A 80 6.45 10.15 -2.77
C ILE A 80 7.04 8.94 -3.50
N GLU A 81 8.18 9.15 -4.14
CA GLU A 81 8.95 8.08 -4.79
C GLU A 81 9.75 7.28 -3.76
N TYR A 82 9.06 6.45 -2.97
CA TYR A 82 9.68 5.67 -1.89
C TYR A 82 10.86 4.81 -2.38
N TYR A 83 10.77 4.25 -3.59
CA TYR A 83 11.79 3.39 -4.18
C TYR A 83 13.10 4.12 -4.50
N ALA A 84 13.07 5.44 -4.69
CA ALA A 84 14.26 6.25 -4.99
C ALA A 84 15.09 6.57 -3.74
N HIS A 85 14.61 6.22 -2.55
CA HIS A 85 15.31 6.55 -1.32
C HIS A 85 16.49 5.60 -1.07
N SER A 86 17.65 6.16 -0.74
CA SER A 86 18.89 5.39 -0.46
C SER A 86 18.73 4.29 0.59
N LYS A 87 17.98 4.53 1.67
CA LYS A 87 17.64 3.52 2.70
C LYS A 87 16.78 2.34 2.22
N VAL A 88 16.14 2.42 1.04
CA VAL A 88 15.38 1.31 0.45
C VAL A 88 16.28 0.40 -0.40
N GLU A 89 17.53 0.81 -0.64
CA GLU A 89 18.52 -0.03 -1.31
C GLU A 89 19.01 -1.15 -0.37
N ILE A 90 18.54 -2.37 -0.63
CA ILE A 90 18.98 -3.58 0.10
C ILE A 90 20.45 -3.91 -0.22
N GLY A 91 20.89 -3.61 -1.45
CA GLY A 91 22.24 -3.89 -1.96
C GLY A 91 22.40 -5.31 -2.50
N ALA A 92 23.65 -5.68 -2.80
CA ALA A 92 23.99 -7.02 -3.28
C ALA A 92 24.01 -8.05 -2.15
N MET A 93 23.70 -9.31 -2.49
CA MET A 93 23.81 -10.45 -1.59
C MET A 93 25.22 -11.05 -1.70
N ASP A 94 26.21 -10.33 -1.18
CA ASP A 94 27.64 -10.62 -1.37
C ASP A 94 28.38 -10.94 -0.06
N LYS A 95 27.69 -10.91 1.09
CA LYS A 95 28.32 -11.14 2.40
C LYS A 95 28.26 -12.60 2.77
N GLU A 96 29.38 -13.28 2.70
CA GLU A 96 29.48 -14.68 3.07
C GLU A 96 29.46 -14.87 4.59
N CYS A 97 28.67 -15.84 5.06
CA CYS A 97 28.65 -16.25 6.45
C CYS A 97 29.87 -17.12 6.78
N PRO A 98 30.64 -16.83 7.85
CA PRO A 98 31.83 -17.62 8.22
C PRO A 98 31.51 -19.03 8.74
N HIS A 99 30.24 -19.34 9.03
CA HIS A 99 29.85 -20.62 9.61
C HIS A 99 29.23 -21.61 8.61
N CYS A 100 28.50 -21.10 7.61
CA CYS A 100 27.75 -21.94 6.67
C CYS A 100 27.91 -21.50 5.20
N ASN A 101 28.79 -20.54 4.92
CA ASN A 101 29.08 -20.03 3.57
C ASN A 101 27.86 -19.45 2.83
N ALA A 102 26.73 -19.27 3.50
CA ALA A 102 25.55 -18.63 2.94
C ALA A 102 25.82 -17.16 2.65
N LEU A 103 25.37 -16.68 1.48
CA LEU A 103 25.42 -15.27 1.11
C LEU A 103 24.31 -14.49 1.81
N LYS A 104 24.65 -13.29 2.28
CA LYS A 104 23.79 -12.38 3.05
C LYS A 104 23.79 -10.99 2.44
N PHE A 105 22.75 -10.23 2.75
CA PHE A 105 22.75 -8.79 2.53
C PHE A 105 23.52 -8.06 3.64
N LYS A 106 24.07 -6.89 3.32
CA LYS A 106 24.92 -6.09 4.24
C LYS A 106 24.28 -5.79 5.60
N ASN A 107 22.97 -5.56 5.64
CA ASN A 107 22.23 -5.15 6.84
C ASN A 107 21.40 -6.28 7.45
N GLU A 108 21.62 -7.54 7.05
CA GLU A 108 20.93 -8.67 7.66
C GLU A 108 21.46 -8.98 9.06
N PRO A 109 20.59 -9.36 10.02
CA PRO A 109 21.03 -9.80 11.32
C PRO A 109 21.86 -11.09 11.23
N ALA A 110 22.89 -11.20 12.07
CA ALA A 110 23.85 -12.31 12.06
C ALA A 110 23.19 -13.70 12.10
N GLY A 111 22.04 -13.82 12.76
CA GLY A 111 21.29 -15.07 12.94
C GLY A 111 20.43 -15.55 11.77
N MET A 112 20.26 -14.77 10.69
CA MET A 112 19.29 -15.13 9.63
C MET A 112 19.59 -16.43 8.87
N CYS A 113 20.86 -16.84 8.76
CA CYS A 113 21.22 -18.03 7.99
C CYS A 113 21.34 -19.31 8.85
N CYS A 114 22.12 -19.26 9.93
CA CYS A 114 22.48 -20.43 10.74
C CYS A 114 22.39 -20.16 12.25
N ALA A 115 21.60 -19.15 12.64
CA ALA A 115 21.48 -18.70 14.03
C ALA A 115 22.85 -18.45 14.69
N SER A 116 23.77 -17.81 13.95
CA SER A 116 25.15 -17.52 14.37
C SER A 116 25.96 -18.79 14.65
N GLY A 117 25.90 -19.78 13.75
CA GLY A 117 26.68 -21.01 13.83
C GLY A 117 26.06 -22.11 14.71
N LYS A 118 24.87 -21.88 15.28
CA LYS A 118 24.15 -22.89 16.07
C LYS A 118 23.52 -23.98 15.20
N VAL A 119 23.20 -23.66 13.96
CA VAL A 119 22.64 -24.61 12.99
C VAL A 119 23.74 -25.00 12.01
N GLN A 120 24.11 -26.28 12.03
CA GLN A 120 24.99 -26.87 11.04
C GLN A 120 24.14 -27.68 10.06
N LEU A 121 24.10 -27.24 8.80
CA LEU A 121 23.42 -27.97 7.74
C LEU A 121 24.35 -29.11 7.27
N PRO A 122 23.83 -30.33 7.08
CA PRO A 122 24.60 -31.38 6.43
C PRO A 122 24.92 -30.97 4.99
N GLU A 123 26.04 -31.47 4.47
CA GLU A 123 26.41 -31.27 3.08
C GLU A 123 25.38 -31.93 2.16
N ILE A 124 24.98 -31.22 1.10
CA ILE A 124 24.03 -31.76 0.14
C ILE A 124 24.78 -32.78 -0.72
N GLU A 125 24.44 -34.06 -0.57
CA GLU A 125 25.00 -35.12 -1.39
C GLU A 125 24.66 -34.89 -2.87
N THR A 126 25.65 -35.14 -3.73
CA THR A 126 25.43 -35.10 -5.18
C THR A 126 24.42 -36.17 -5.57
N PRO A 127 23.37 -35.84 -6.35
CA PRO A 127 22.40 -36.83 -6.80
C PRO A 127 23.08 -37.97 -7.57
N PRO A 128 22.54 -39.20 -7.54
CA PRO A 128 23.03 -40.27 -8.39
C PRO A 128 22.69 -40.01 -9.87
N GLU A 129 23.49 -40.56 -10.78
CA GLU A 129 23.14 -40.56 -12.21
C GLU A 129 21.91 -41.45 -12.47
N PRO A 130 21.02 -41.08 -13.41
CA PRO A 130 21.12 -39.96 -14.38
C PRO A 130 20.63 -38.60 -13.85
N LEU A 131 20.16 -38.50 -12.61
CA LEU A 131 19.53 -37.28 -12.09
C LEU A 131 20.51 -36.11 -12.00
N ASN A 132 21.76 -36.39 -11.63
CA ASN A 132 22.79 -35.37 -11.58
C ASN A 132 23.06 -34.79 -12.97
N GLY A 133 23.22 -35.63 -14.00
CA GLY A 133 23.41 -35.16 -15.37
C GLY A 133 22.25 -34.34 -15.92
N LEU A 134 21.01 -34.71 -15.55
CA LEU A 134 19.81 -33.93 -15.85
C LEU A 134 19.79 -32.58 -15.12
N LEU A 135 20.32 -32.49 -13.90
CA LEU A 135 20.35 -31.27 -13.09
C LEU A 135 21.44 -30.28 -13.54
N ILE A 136 22.64 -30.77 -13.87
CA ILE A 136 23.81 -29.93 -14.16
C ILE A 136 24.00 -29.60 -15.65
N GLY A 137 23.19 -30.15 -16.55
CA GLY A 137 23.27 -29.82 -17.98
C GLY A 137 24.16 -30.72 -18.83
N THR A 138 24.64 -31.84 -18.29
CA THR A 138 25.50 -32.77 -19.04
C THR A 138 24.72 -33.81 -19.83
N ASP A 139 23.47 -34.07 -19.44
CA ASP A 139 22.58 -34.98 -20.15
C ASP A 139 21.85 -34.28 -21.33
N PRO A 140 21.69 -34.93 -22.50
CA PRO A 140 20.96 -34.37 -23.64
C PRO A 140 19.54 -33.88 -23.31
N ASP A 141 18.86 -34.54 -22.37
CA ASP A 141 17.49 -34.23 -21.97
C ASP A 141 17.42 -33.19 -20.83
N SER A 142 18.56 -32.70 -20.33
CA SER A 142 18.61 -31.76 -19.20
C SER A 142 17.78 -30.49 -19.45
N ASN A 143 17.80 -29.94 -20.65
CA ASN A 143 17.01 -28.73 -20.97
C ASN A 143 15.50 -28.99 -20.83
N LEU A 144 15.03 -30.12 -21.37
CA LEU A 144 13.63 -30.53 -21.24
C LEU A 144 13.26 -30.79 -19.77
N PHE A 145 14.14 -31.47 -19.04
CA PHE A 145 13.99 -31.74 -17.62
C PHE A 145 13.87 -30.45 -16.81
N LEU A 146 14.82 -29.53 -16.91
CA LEU A 146 14.85 -28.26 -16.16
C LEU A 146 13.66 -27.36 -16.51
N LYS A 147 13.27 -27.30 -17.79
CA LYS A 147 12.11 -26.51 -18.24
C LYS A 147 10.79 -27.03 -17.65
N SER A 148 10.68 -28.35 -17.48
CA SER A 148 9.45 -29.02 -17.02
C SER A 148 9.60 -29.66 -15.63
N ILE A 149 10.59 -29.25 -14.83
CA ILE A 149 10.97 -29.93 -13.57
C ILE A 149 9.83 -30.02 -12.57
N ARG A 150 8.94 -29.02 -12.53
CA ARG A 150 7.74 -29.04 -11.67
C ARG A 150 6.79 -30.17 -12.07
N THR A 151 6.58 -30.38 -13.37
CA THR A 151 5.71 -31.45 -13.87
C THR A 151 6.28 -32.82 -13.52
N PHE A 152 7.59 -33.01 -13.70
CA PHE A 152 8.27 -34.23 -13.27
C PHE A 152 8.10 -34.46 -11.76
N ASN A 153 8.44 -33.48 -10.93
CA ASN A 153 8.32 -33.59 -9.47
C ASN A 153 6.87 -33.85 -9.01
N SER A 154 5.87 -33.24 -9.67
CA SER A 154 4.46 -33.49 -9.39
C SER A 154 4.03 -34.91 -9.76
N CYS A 155 4.57 -35.51 -10.83
CA CYS A 155 4.31 -36.91 -11.17
C CYS A 155 4.85 -37.88 -10.10
N PHE A 156 5.97 -37.53 -9.46
CA PHE A 156 6.56 -38.30 -8.36
C PHE A 156 6.00 -37.92 -6.97
N GLN A 157 5.03 -37.01 -6.90
CA GLN A 157 4.43 -36.59 -5.63
C GLN A 157 3.62 -37.72 -4.94
N MET A 158 3.17 -38.73 -5.71
CA MET A 158 2.46 -39.90 -5.18
C MET A 158 3.38 -41.07 -4.83
N THR A 159 4.68 -41.00 -5.13
CA THR A 159 5.65 -42.06 -4.78
C THR A 159 6.29 -41.76 -3.43
N SER A 160 5.49 -41.72 -2.36
CA SER A 160 5.99 -41.70 -0.98
C SER A 160 5.74 -43.02 -0.25
N PHE A 161 5.80 -44.15 -0.97
CA PHE A 161 5.95 -45.46 -0.31
C PHE A 161 7.45 -45.76 -0.22
N GLY A 162 8.04 -45.45 0.93
CA GLY A 162 9.35 -45.95 1.30
C GLY A 162 9.23 -47.44 1.62
N ALA A 163 9.75 -48.31 0.76
CA ALA A 163 9.94 -49.71 1.10
C ALA A 163 11.30 -49.84 1.79
N THR A 164 11.31 -50.24 3.06
CA THR A 164 12.55 -50.52 3.80
C THR A 164 13.16 -51.87 3.44
N GLU A 165 12.38 -52.77 2.85
CA GLU A 165 12.84 -54.09 2.42
C GLU A 165 12.38 -54.40 0.99
N ILE A 166 13.34 -54.84 0.17
CA ILE A 166 13.09 -55.36 -1.18
C ILE A 166 13.16 -56.88 -1.10
N VAL A 167 12.01 -57.55 -0.94
CA VAL A 167 11.95 -59.01 -0.97
C VAL A 167 12.05 -59.48 -2.43
N LYS A 168 13.20 -60.06 -2.80
CA LYS A 168 13.36 -60.74 -4.10
C LYS A 168 12.63 -62.06 -4.06
N ASN A 169 11.51 -62.15 -4.78
CA ASN A 169 10.75 -63.39 -4.86
C ASN A 169 11.44 -64.32 -5.88
N ASN A 170 12.30 -65.21 -5.38
CA ASN A 170 12.88 -66.29 -6.18
C ASN A 170 11.87 -67.44 -6.29
N ALA A 171 10.70 -67.18 -6.87
CA ALA A 171 9.84 -68.25 -7.32
C ALA A 171 10.45 -68.84 -8.60
N ALA A 172 11.36 -69.79 -8.43
CA ALA A 172 11.65 -70.77 -9.46
C ALA A 172 10.35 -71.54 -9.71
N ASN A 173 9.87 -71.47 -10.95
CA ASN A 173 8.71 -72.23 -11.42
C ASN A 173 8.79 -73.69 -10.97
N GLY A 174 7.74 -74.15 -10.27
CA GLY A 174 7.40 -75.55 -10.09
C GLY A 174 6.09 -75.82 -10.79
#